data_AF-A0A6V7PKX5-F1
#
_entry.id   AF-A0A6V7PKX5-F1
#
_cell.length_a   1.000
_cell.length_b   1.000
_cell.length_c   1.000
_cell.angle_alpha   90.00
_cell.angle_beta   90.00
_cell.angle_gamma   90.00
#
_symmetry.space_group_name_H-M   'P 1'
#
loop_
_entity.id
_entity.type
_entity.pdbx_description
1 polymer ?
#
loop_
_entity_poly.entity_id
_entity_poly.type
_entity_poly.pdbx_seq_one_letter_code
_entity_poly.pdbx_strand_id
1 'polypeptide(L)'
;MAVGLSFGAQFNDMAVGLSFGTQFTDISVGLSSDAQFNDMAVGLSFGAQFNDMAVDLRFGAQFNDMAVGLSFGAQFNDMAVDLSFGAQFNDMAVGLSFGAQFNDMAVGLSFGAQFNDMAVG
;
A
#
# COMPACT_ATOMS: atom_id res chain seq x y z
N MET A 1 6.80 3.02 -15.60
CA MET A 1 6.25 4.28 -15.04
C MET A 1 6.45 4.27 -13.53
N ALA A 2 6.74 5.41 -12.90
CA ALA A 2 6.86 5.50 -11.45
C ALA A 2 5.95 6.59 -10.90
N VAL A 3 5.23 6.30 -9.81
CA VAL A 3 4.40 7.27 -9.07
C VAL A 3 4.80 7.24 -7.61
N GLY A 4 5.12 8.40 -7.04
CA GLY A 4 5.59 8.53 -5.66
C GLY A 4 4.91 9.68 -4.93
N LEU A 5 4.42 9.45 -3.71
CA LEU A 5 3.98 10.53 -2.80
C LEU A 5 4.70 10.43 -1.45
N SER A 6 4.96 11.59 -0.86
CA SER A 6 5.60 11.70 0.46
C SER A 6 4.93 12.80 1.28
N PHE A 7 4.67 12.54 2.56
CA PHE A 7 4.00 13.45 3.49
C PHE A 7 4.83 13.61 4.78
N GLY A 8 4.82 14.81 5.36
CA GLY A 8 5.62 15.16 6.55
C GLY A 8 5.03 16.27 7.42
N ALA A 9 3.71 16.32 7.59
CA ALA A 9 3.01 17.29 8.44
C ALA A 9 1.88 16.62 9.24
N GLN A 10 1.32 17.28 10.26
CA GLN A 10 0.18 16.75 11.01
C GLN A 10 -1.13 16.98 10.24
N PHE A 11 -1.97 15.96 10.16
CA PHE A 11 -3.31 16.05 9.58
C PHE A 11 -4.32 15.34 10.47
N ASN A 12 -5.59 15.73 10.38
CA ASN A 12 -6.64 14.90 10.97
C ASN A 12 -6.86 13.68 10.07
N ASP A 13 -7.24 13.92 8.82
CA ASP A 13 -7.68 12.86 7.91
C ASP A 13 -6.93 12.94 6.57
N MET A 14 -6.58 11.78 5.99
CA MET A 14 -5.99 11.70 4.65
C MET A 14 -6.44 10.44 3.92
N ALA A 15 -6.78 10.61 2.64
CA ALA A 15 -7.07 9.51 1.73
C ALA A 15 -6.18 9.61 0.47
N VAL A 16 -5.52 8.51 0.13
CA VAL A 16 -4.73 8.38 -1.11
C VAL A 16 -5.31 7.27 -1.95
N GLY A 17 -5.65 7.58 -3.20
CA GLY A 17 -6.21 6.64 -4.17
C GLY A 17 -5.43 6.68 -5.48
N LEU A 18 -4.96 5.53 -5.96
CA LEU A 18 -4.41 5.39 -7.32
C LEU A 18 -5.11 4.23 -8.04
N SER A 19 -5.39 4.43 -9.31
CA SER A 19 -6.02 3.43 -10.17
C SER A 19 -5.35 3.40 -11.53
N PHE A 20 -4.97 2.21 -11.98
CA PHE A 20 -4.34 1.99 -13.28
C PHE A 20 -5.14 0.94 -14.08
N GLY A 21 -5.61 1.34 -15.27
CA GLY A 21 -6.45 0.50 -16.13
C GLY A 21 -5.85 0.17 -17.50
N THR A 22 -4.59 0.51 -17.77
CA THR A 22 -3.94 0.32 -19.07
C THR A 22 -2.71 -0.59 -18.97
N GLN A 23 -2.33 -1.23 -20.07
CA GLN A 23 -1.14 -2.09 -20.13
C GLN A 23 0.14 -1.26 -19.94
N PHE A 24 1.02 -1.72 -19.06
CA PHE A 24 2.36 -1.17 -18.89
C PHE A 24 3.37 -2.31 -18.83
N THR A 25 4.58 -2.09 -19.36
CA THR A 25 5.66 -3.06 -19.17
C THR A 25 6.04 -3.09 -17.69
N ASP A 26 6.43 -1.93 -17.15
CA ASP A 26 6.89 -1.83 -15.76
C ASP A 26 6.17 -0.69 -15.04
N ILE A 27 5.76 -0.94 -13.80
CA ILE A 27 5.21 0.09 -12.91
C ILE A 27 5.75 -0.02 -11.49
N SER A 28 6.05 1.13 -10.89
CA SER A 28 6.39 1.25 -9.47
C SER A 28 5.51 2.30 -8.81
N VAL A 29 4.93 1.96 -7.67
CA VAL A 29 4.14 2.86 -6.84
C VAL A 29 4.75 2.93 -5.45
N GLY A 30 5.10 4.13 -5.02
CA GLY A 30 5.67 4.41 -3.71
C GLY A 30 4.82 5.38 -2.92
N LEU A 31 4.47 5.05 -1.68
CA LEU A 31 3.90 6.01 -0.74
C LEU A 31 4.70 6.00 0.54
N SER A 32 5.08 7.17 1.02
CA SER A 32 5.78 7.33 2.28
C SER A 32 5.12 8.40 3.13
N SER A 33 5.05 8.18 4.44
CA SER A 33 4.53 9.18 5.37
C SER A 33 5.28 9.12 6.69
N ASP A 34 5.78 10.27 7.10
CA ASP A 34 6.38 10.49 8.42
C ASP A 34 5.63 11.61 9.15
N ALA A 35 4.32 11.43 9.24
CA ALA A 35 3.34 12.43 9.63
C ALA A 35 2.29 11.83 10.57
N GLN A 36 1.81 12.60 11.54
CA GLN A 36 0.76 12.13 12.46
C GLN A 36 -0.63 12.33 11.85
N PHE A 37 -1.47 11.29 11.93
CA PHE A 37 -2.86 11.31 11.48
C PHE A 37 -3.79 10.78 12.57
N ASN A 38 -5.02 11.29 12.61
CA ASN A 38 -6.07 10.51 13.24
C ASN A 38 -6.41 9.35 12.30
N ASP A 39 -6.82 9.67 11.07
CA ASP A 39 -7.32 8.68 10.12
C ASP A 39 -6.54 8.73 8.80
N MET A 40 -5.99 7.58 8.36
CA MET A 40 -5.37 7.44 7.05
C MET A 40 -5.93 6.25 6.28
N ALA A 41 -6.34 6.49 5.03
CA ALA A 41 -6.76 5.46 4.09
C ALA A 41 -5.90 5.48 2.83
N VAL A 42 -5.39 4.32 2.43
CA VAL A 42 -4.65 4.13 1.18
C VAL A 42 -5.30 3.03 0.35
N GLY A 43 -5.70 3.35 -0.87
CA GLY A 43 -6.31 2.43 -1.81
C GLY A 43 -5.56 2.42 -3.15
N LEU A 44 -5.04 1.26 -3.55
CA LEU A 44 -4.46 1.07 -4.89
C LEU A 44 -5.23 -0.01 -5.65
N SER A 45 -5.58 0.29 -6.91
CA SER A 45 -6.32 -0.62 -7.77
C SER A 45 -5.63 -0.76 -9.13
N PHE A 46 -5.40 -2.00 -9.57
CA PHE A 46 -4.70 -2.31 -10.80
C PHE A 46 -5.51 -3.31 -11.64
N GLY A 47 -5.96 -2.89 -12.81
CA GLY A 47 -6.89 -3.66 -13.66
C GLY A 47 -6.37 -4.08 -15.04
N ALA A 48 -5.07 -3.97 -15.33
CA ALA A 48 -4.50 -4.24 -16.65
C ALA A 48 -3.28 -5.17 -16.61
N GLN A 49 -2.82 -5.66 -17.77
CA GLN A 49 -1.65 -6.55 -17.83
C GLN A 49 -0.35 -5.78 -17.56
N PHE A 50 0.49 -6.31 -16.68
CA PHE A 50 1.82 -5.80 -16.38
C PHE A 50 2.85 -6.92 -16.53
N ASN A 51 4.05 -6.61 -17.01
CA ASN A 51 5.15 -7.56 -16.82
C ASN A 51 5.59 -7.47 -15.37
N ASP A 52 6.06 -6.29 -14.95
CA ASP A 52 6.67 -6.11 -13.64
C ASP A 52 5.94 -5.01 -12.86
N MET A 53 5.52 -5.33 -11.63
CA MET A 53 4.89 -4.39 -10.71
C MET A 53 5.56 -4.39 -9.34
N ALA A 54 5.90 -3.20 -8.85
CA ALA A 54 6.37 -2.99 -7.48
C ALA A 54 5.48 -1.98 -6.75
N VAL A 55 5.04 -2.34 -5.54
CA VAL A 55 4.34 -1.43 -4.61
C VAL A 55 5.14 -1.37 -3.32
N ASP A 56 5.56 -0.18 -2.90
CA ASP A 56 6.29 0.05 -1.65
C ASP A 56 5.58 1.12 -0.82
N LEU A 57 4.99 0.72 0.31
CA LEU A 57 4.32 1.63 1.23
C LEU A 57 5.05 1.68 2.57
N ARG A 58 5.47 2.88 3.00
CA ARG A 58 6.25 3.09 4.22
C ARG A 58 5.63 4.14 5.13
N PHE A 59 5.30 3.75 6.36
CA PHE A 59 4.66 4.66 7.33
C PHE A 59 5.45 4.67 8.64
N GLY A 60 5.89 5.86 9.08
CA GLY A 60 6.85 6.05 10.17
C GLY A 60 6.37 6.81 11.41
N ALA A 61 5.13 7.33 11.44
CA ALA A 61 4.63 8.22 12.49
C ALA A 61 3.38 7.69 13.25
N GLN A 62 2.70 8.48 14.09
CA GLN A 62 1.55 7.98 14.87
C GLN A 62 0.24 8.08 14.08
N PHE A 63 -0.58 7.02 14.13
CA PHE A 63 -1.90 6.96 13.54
C PHE A 63 -2.90 6.44 14.59
N ASN A 64 -4.10 7.01 14.68
CA ASN A 64 -5.14 6.29 15.42
C ASN A 64 -5.62 5.14 14.55
N ASP A 65 -6.11 5.44 13.35
CA ASP A 65 -6.70 4.46 12.44
C ASP A 65 -5.98 4.48 11.09
N MET A 66 -5.51 3.31 10.64
CA MET A 66 -4.93 3.14 9.30
C MET A 66 -5.59 1.99 8.54
N ALA A 67 -6.02 2.27 7.30
CA ALA A 67 -6.49 1.27 6.37
C ALA A 67 -5.65 1.28 5.08
N VAL A 68 -5.13 0.12 4.70
CA VAL A 68 -4.43 -0.09 3.42
C VAL A 68 -5.14 -1.18 2.64
N GLY A 69 -5.62 -0.85 1.46
CA GLY A 69 -6.28 -1.78 0.55
C GLY A 69 -5.59 -1.82 -0.81
N LEU A 70 -5.12 -2.99 -1.21
CA LEU A 70 -4.59 -3.22 -2.56
C LEU A 70 -5.48 -4.21 -3.31
N SER A 71 -5.87 -3.85 -4.53
CA SER A 71 -6.68 -4.71 -5.39
C SER A 71 -6.01 -4.89 -6.75
N PHE A 72 -5.83 -6.14 -7.14
CA PHE A 72 -5.18 -6.54 -8.38
C PHE A 72 -6.14 -7.44 -9.17
N GLY A 73 -6.55 -7.00 -10.36
CA GLY A 73 -7.56 -7.67 -11.19
C GLY A 73 -7.08 -8.15 -12.55
N ALA A 74 -5.77 -8.35 -12.75
CA ALA A 74 -5.19 -8.60 -14.06
C ALA A 74 -4.03 -9.61 -14.09
N GLN A 75 -3.33 -9.76 -15.23
CA GLN A 75 -2.18 -10.68 -15.32
C GLN A 75 -0.87 -9.94 -15.05
N PHE A 76 -0.02 -10.56 -14.25
CA PHE A 76 1.32 -10.10 -13.89
C PHE A 76 2.31 -11.21 -14.17
N ASN A 77 3.46 -10.89 -14.75
CA ASN A 77 4.57 -11.84 -14.69
C ASN A 77 5.12 -11.81 -13.27
N ASP A 78 5.63 -10.64 -12.86
CA ASP A 78 6.31 -10.46 -11.59
C ASP A 78 5.62 -9.36 -10.78
N MET A 79 5.26 -9.68 -9.53
CA MET A 79 4.71 -8.72 -8.56
C MET A 79 5.49 -8.73 -7.25
N ALA A 80 5.88 -7.55 -6.80
CA ALA A 80 6.40 -7.32 -5.45
C ALA A 80 5.56 -6.28 -4.72
N VAL A 81 5.10 -6.62 -3.52
CA VAL A 81 4.41 -5.70 -2.62
C VAL A 81 5.15 -5.71 -1.29
N ASP A 82 5.69 -4.56 -0.90
CA ASP A 82 6.33 -4.37 0.39
C ASP A 82 5.60 -3.29 1.19
N LEU A 83 5.12 -3.67 2.37
CA LEU A 83 4.51 -2.77 3.33
C LEU A 83 5.37 -2.72 4.59
N SER A 84 5.83 -1.53 4.95
CA SER A 84 6.67 -1.31 6.13
C SER A 84 6.02 -0.28 7.04
N PHE A 85 5.77 -0.69 8.29
CA PHE A 85 5.17 0.16 9.31
C PHE A 85 6.12 0.26 10.51
N GLY A 86 6.67 1.44 10.76
CA GLY A 86 7.59 1.75 11.88
C GLY A 86 6.96 2.62 12.98
N ALA A 87 5.63 2.61 13.02
CA ALA A 87 4.76 3.62 13.61
C ALA A 87 3.98 3.10 14.84
N GLN A 88 3.26 3.95 15.58
CA GLN A 88 2.27 3.48 16.57
C GLN A 88 0.87 3.60 15.98
N PHE A 89 0.06 2.56 16.13
CA PHE A 89 -1.31 2.48 15.63
C PHE A 89 -2.24 2.06 16.77
N ASN A 90 -3.40 2.69 16.87
CA ASN A 90 -4.46 2.08 17.66
C ASN A 90 -5.05 0.93 16.84
N ASP A 91 -5.60 1.24 15.68
CA ASP A 91 -6.24 0.26 14.80
C ASP A 91 -5.58 0.26 13.41
N MET A 92 -5.19 -0.93 12.94
CA MET A 92 -4.66 -1.12 11.59
C MET A 92 -5.42 -2.22 10.84
N ALA A 93 -5.81 -1.92 9.60
CA ALA A 93 -6.34 -2.90 8.65
C ALA A 93 -5.51 -2.90 7.37
N VAL A 94 -5.01 -4.08 6.98
CA VAL A 94 -4.36 -4.30 5.68
C VAL A 94 -5.12 -5.38 4.93
N GLY A 95 -5.53 -5.07 3.71
CA GLY A 95 -6.26 -5.99 2.85
C GLY A 95 -5.64 -6.10 1.47
N LEU A 96 -5.33 -7.33 1.04
CA LEU A 96 -4.86 -7.64 -0.30
C LEU A 96 -5.89 -8.49 -1.04
N SER A 97 -6.40 -7.98 -2.16
CA SER A 97 -7.36 -8.71 -2.99
C SER A 97 -6.78 -9.00 -4.36
N PHE A 98 -6.72 -10.29 -4.69
CA PHE A 98 -6.19 -10.77 -5.97
C PHE A 98 -7.29 -11.47 -6.77
N GLY A 99 -7.74 -10.84 -7.84
CA GLY A 99 -8.51 -11.44 -8.94
C GLY A 99 -7.62 -11.73 -10.15
N ALA A 100 -6.32 -11.89 -9.93
CA ALA A 100 -5.24 -11.77 -10.88
C ALA A 100 -4.46 -13.08 -11.04
N GLN A 101 -3.77 -13.27 -12.18
CA GLN A 101 -2.83 -14.39 -12.39
C GLN A 101 -1.39 -13.88 -12.31
N PHE A 102 -0.52 -14.64 -11.67
CA PHE A 102 0.89 -14.30 -11.41
C PHE A 102 1.78 -15.45 -11.82
N ASN A 103 2.92 -15.16 -12.47
CA ASN A 103 3.98 -16.16 -12.58
C ASN A 103 4.76 -16.19 -11.26
N ASP A 104 5.22 -15.01 -10.81
CA ASP A 104 5.93 -14.82 -9.55
C ASP A 104 5.29 -13.69 -8.73
N MET A 105 5.07 -13.95 -7.44
CA MET A 105 4.56 -12.97 -6.48
C MET A 105 5.34 -13.04 -5.17
N ALA A 106 5.77 -11.87 -4.69
CA ALA A 106 6.29 -11.66 -3.35
C ALA A 106 5.47 -10.60 -2.62
N VAL A 107 5.07 -10.90 -1.39
CA VAL A 107 4.43 -9.95 -0.48
C VAL A 107 5.21 -9.94 0.83
N GLY A 108 5.77 -8.79 1.16
CA GLY A 108 6.48 -8.52 2.40
C GLY A 108 5.68 -7.59 3.31
N LEU A 109 5.46 -8.02 4.55
CA LEU A 109 4.95 -7.16 5.62
C LEU A 109 6.03 -7.04 6.70
N SER A 110 6.44 -5.82 7.00
CA SER A 110 7.42 -5.53 8.05
C SER A 110 6.83 -4.57 9.06
N PHE A 111 6.94 -4.94 10.34
CA PHE A 111 6.42 -4.17 11.45
C PHE A 111 7.53 -3.89 12.45
N GLY A 112 7.92 -2.62 12.56
CA GLY A 112 8.69 -2.06 13.67
C GLY A 112 7.79 -1.29 14.65
N ALA A 113 6.51 -1.61 14.66
CA ALA A 113 5.41 -0.79 15.14
C ALA A 113 4.67 -1.42 16.33
N GLN A 114 3.97 -0.61 17.13
CA GLN A 114 3.07 -1.08 18.20
C GLN A 114 1.61 -0.90 17.77
N PHE A 115 0.76 -1.89 18.08
CA PHE A 115 -0.65 -1.95 17.68
C PHE A 115 -1.54 -2.30 18.88
N ASN A 116 -2.71 -1.66 19.01
CA ASN A 116 -3.75 -2.15 19.92
C ASN A 116 -4.61 -3.22 19.24
N ASP A 117 -5.03 -2.97 17.99
CA ASP A 117 -5.72 -3.92 17.13
C ASP A 117 -5.09 -3.93 15.72
N MET A 118 -4.99 -5.13 15.14
CA MET A 118 -4.50 -5.34 13.77
C MET A 118 -5.30 -6.45 13.09
N ALA A 119 -5.85 -6.12 11.93
CA ALA A 119 -6.41 -7.07 10.97
C ALA A 119 -5.57 -7.10 9.69
N VAL A 120 -5.19 -8.30 9.25
CA VAL A 120 -4.54 -8.54 7.95
C VAL A 120 -5.34 -9.60 7.20
N GLY A 121 -5.74 -9.29 5.96
CA GLY A 121 -6.59 -10.12 5.12
C GLY A 121 -6.17 -10.18 3.66
#